data_AF-A0A0P0CZZ8-F1
#
_entry.id   AF-A0A0P0CZZ8-F1
#
_cell.length_a   1.000
_cell.length_b   1.000
_cell.length_c   1.000
_cell.angle_alpha   90.00
_cell.angle_beta   90.00
_cell.angle_gamma   90.00
#
_symmetry.space_group_name_H-M   'P 1'
#
loop_
_entity.id
_entity.type
_entity.pdbx_description
1 polymer ?
#
loop_
_entity_poly.entity_id
_entity_poly.type
_entity_poly.pdbx_seq_one_letter_code
_entity_poly.pdbx_strand_id
1 'polypeptide(L)'
;MNRFLYICLLGLVSCSPEKSAEEISTAPAASANSPVLEQVADSVSNTREDGTATASSPPIDIKQQLPAELEVHLDRTHGLWQFPTLTDADVQRIPQEEQGPYFVQADFNGDKQQDYAIQLMERDSAFVYAFVKEKDNEFKEYLLERNKLLDVAAKKRSIRYLRLASKQAKYYDYGTRKNIKIPYDGVSVGAENYTATYVWDNGKFRKYETGD
;
A
#
# COMPACT_ATOMS: atom_id res chain seq x y z
N MET A 1 8.34 -3.05 54.32
CA MET A 1 8.83 -4.33 54.87
C MET A 1 7.71 -5.36 54.79
N ASN A 2 8.05 -6.57 54.32
CA ASN A 2 7.25 -7.82 54.28
C ASN A 2 6.08 -7.89 53.28
N ARG A 3 5.82 -8.99 52.54
CA ARG A 3 6.54 -10.23 52.15
C ARG A 3 5.51 -11.07 51.32
N PHE A 4 6.01 -12.11 50.63
CA PHE A 4 5.31 -13.23 49.95
C PHE A 4 4.90 -12.98 48.48
N LEU A 5 5.52 -13.57 47.44
CA LEU A 5 6.04 -14.93 47.15
C LEU A 5 4.94 -15.98 46.93
N TYR A 6 4.67 -16.31 45.66
CA TYR A 6 4.18 -17.60 45.11
C TYR A 6 4.30 -17.49 43.56
N ILE A 7 5.24 -18.10 42.84
CA ILE A 7 5.64 -19.51 42.61
C ILE A 7 4.62 -20.32 41.77
N CYS A 8 5.07 -20.60 40.53
CA CYS A 8 4.86 -21.76 39.64
C CYS A 8 3.48 -22.12 39.06
N LEU A 9 3.41 -22.22 37.73
CA LEU A 9 3.40 -23.47 36.93
C LEU A 9 3.29 -23.09 35.43
N LEU A 10 4.36 -23.15 34.61
CA LEU A 10 4.82 -24.30 33.82
C LEU A 10 3.70 -25.18 33.22
N GLY A 11 3.40 -24.93 31.95
CA GLY A 11 2.66 -25.81 31.05
C GLY A 11 3.30 -25.78 29.67
N LEU A 12 4.44 -26.48 29.52
CA LEU A 12 5.03 -26.80 28.21
C LEU A 12 4.24 -28.00 27.64
N VAL A 13 3.43 -27.77 26.61
CA VAL A 13 2.94 -28.87 25.76
C VAL A 13 3.73 -28.80 24.45
N SER A 14 4.67 -29.72 24.36
CA SER A 14 5.43 -30.08 23.17
C SER A 14 4.57 -31.01 22.30
N CYS A 15 4.35 -30.63 21.04
CA CYS A 15 3.95 -31.55 19.98
C CYS A 15 4.71 -31.19 18.70
N SER A 16 5.69 -32.02 18.36
CA SER A 16 6.30 -32.13 17.04
C SER A 16 6.37 -33.64 16.71
N PRO A 17 6.71 -34.04 15.47
CA PRO A 17 5.89 -34.01 14.27
C PRO A 17 5.74 -35.42 13.67
N GLU A 18 4.65 -35.71 12.94
CA GLU A 18 4.55 -36.97 12.19
C GLU A 18 4.85 -36.72 10.70
N LYS A 19 6.05 -37.16 10.29
CA LYS A 19 6.45 -37.32 8.90
C LYS A 19 5.83 -38.61 8.37
N SER A 20 5.08 -38.53 7.27
CA SER A 20 4.89 -39.66 6.37
C SER A 20 5.63 -39.34 5.07
N ALA A 21 6.70 -40.09 4.85
CA ALA A 21 7.35 -40.25 3.56
C ALA A 21 6.81 -41.53 2.89
N GLU A 22 7.21 -41.71 1.62
CA GLU A 22 6.97 -42.85 0.72
C GLU A 22 5.69 -42.72 -0.14
N GLU A 23 5.71 -42.92 -1.45
CA GLU A 23 6.63 -43.75 -2.25
C GLU A 23 6.63 -43.28 -3.73
N ILE A 24 7.83 -43.14 -4.30
CA ILE A 24 8.05 -42.97 -5.75
C ILE A 24 8.10 -44.38 -6.34
N SER A 25 7.12 -44.75 -7.16
CA SER A 25 7.19 -45.97 -7.95
C SER A 25 7.81 -45.68 -9.32
N THR A 26 9.10 -45.95 -9.44
CA THR A 26 9.78 -46.14 -10.74
C THR A 26 9.73 -47.60 -11.17
N ALA A 27 9.73 -47.80 -12.50
CA ALA A 27 10.40 -48.87 -13.27
C ALA A 27 9.47 -49.79 -14.12
N PRO A 28 9.99 -50.53 -15.13
CA PRO A 28 10.19 -50.05 -16.51
C PRO A 28 9.88 -51.13 -17.60
N ALA A 29 10.38 -50.91 -18.83
CA ALA A 29 10.68 -51.87 -19.90
C ALA A 29 9.56 -52.21 -20.90
N ALA A 30 9.79 -52.47 -22.19
CA ALA A 30 10.90 -52.23 -23.13
C ALA A 30 10.46 -52.76 -24.52
N SER A 31 11.17 -52.32 -25.57
CA SER A 31 11.28 -52.88 -26.94
C SER A 31 10.51 -52.13 -28.03
N ALA A 32 11.03 -51.93 -29.24
CA ALA A 32 12.37 -52.08 -29.82
C ALA A 32 12.32 -51.49 -31.25
N ASN A 33 13.48 -51.07 -31.76
CA ASN A 33 13.90 -50.97 -33.17
C ASN A 33 13.56 -49.71 -34.00
N SER A 34 14.59 -48.88 -34.18
CA SER A 34 14.83 -47.86 -35.23
C SER A 34 15.07 -48.48 -36.63
N PRO A 35 15.41 -47.73 -37.71
CA PRO A 35 15.10 -46.35 -38.11
C PRO A 35 14.60 -46.26 -39.58
N VAL A 36 13.68 -45.35 -39.92
CA VAL A 36 13.53 -44.87 -41.31
C VAL A 36 13.33 -43.35 -41.29
N LEU A 37 14.28 -42.68 -41.93
CA LEU A 37 14.26 -41.27 -42.30
C LEU A 37 13.10 -41.02 -43.28
N GLU A 38 12.16 -40.16 -42.90
CA GLU A 38 11.46 -39.17 -43.76
C GLU A 38 10.16 -38.71 -43.09
N GLN A 39 10.26 -37.68 -42.25
CA GLN A 39 9.37 -36.52 -42.19
C GLN A 39 9.81 -35.66 -41.00
N VAL A 40 10.87 -34.87 -41.24
CA VAL A 40 11.11 -33.65 -40.46
C VAL A 40 10.15 -32.61 -41.03
N ALA A 41 8.98 -32.48 -40.41
CA ALA A 41 8.01 -31.44 -40.72
C ALA A 41 7.49 -30.85 -39.41
N ASP A 42 8.02 -29.67 -39.10
CA ASP A 42 7.44 -28.57 -38.34
C ASP A 42 6.58 -28.90 -37.10
N SER A 43 7.27 -28.95 -35.96
CA SER A 43 6.84 -28.13 -34.82
C SER A 43 8.06 -27.60 -34.08
N VAL A 44 8.91 -26.90 -34.83
CA VAL A 44 9.57 -25.72 -34.27
C VAL A 44 8.43 -24.76 -33.99
N SER A 45 7.98 -24.68 -32.73
CA SER A 45 7.31 -23.48 -32.26
C SER A 45 8.38 -22.38 -32.26
N ASN A 46 8.68 -21.90 -33.46
CA ASN A 46 9.32 -20.62 -33.73
C ASN A 46 8.29 -19.55 -33.37
N THR A 47 7.96 -19.47 -32.08
CA THR A 47 7.50 -18.20 -31.56
C THR A 47 8.76 -17.37 -31.47
N ARG A 48 8.99 -16.59 -32.53
CA ARG A 48 9.98 -15.54 -32.57
C ARG A 48 9.68 -14.65 -31.38
N GLU A 49 10.46 -14.77 -30.31
CA GLU A 49 10.50 -13.75 -29.26
C GLU A 49 11.11 -12.50 -29.90
N ASP A 50 10.23 -11.74 -30.55
CA ASP A 50 10.50 -10.38 -30.93
C ASP A 50 10.72 -9.58 -29.64
N GLY A 51 11.83 -8.86 -29.56
CA GLY A 51 12.21 -8.01 -28.42
C GLY A 51 11.30 -6.80 -28.23
N THR A 52 10.08 -6.86 -28.75
CA THR A 52 9.01 -5.86 -28.71
C THR A 52 7.80 -6.34 -27.92
N ALA A 53 7.86 -7.55 -27.32
CA ALA A 53 6.89 -8.04 -26.35
C ALA A 53 6.93 -7.17 -25.08
N THR A 54 6.40 -5.96 -25.21
CA THR A 54 6.00 -5.10 -24.13
C THR A 54 4.93 -5.90 -23.41
N ALA A 55 5.22 -6.32 -22.18
CA ALA A 55 4.25 -7.00 -21.35
C ALA A 55 2.91 -6.28 -21.47
N SER A 56 1.87 -6.97 -21.95
CA SER A 56 0.48 -6.50 -21.98
C SER A 56 -0.09 -6.44 -20.57
N SER A 57 0.71 -6.02 -19.59
CA SER A 57 0.19 -5.50 -18.34
C SER A 57 -0.44 -4.16 -18.69
N PRO A 58 -1.68 -3.88 -18.28
CA PRO A 58 -2.22 -2.52 -18.39
C PRO A 58 -1.18 -1.54 -17.82
N PRO A 59 -1.06 -0.32 -18.37
CA PRO A 59 -0.11 0.64 -17.85
C PRO A 59 -0.31 0.70 -16.35
N ILE A 60 0.76 0.42 -15.60
CA ILE A 60 0.79 0.63 -14.15
C ILE A 60 0.25 2.05 -13.98
N ASP A 61 -0.88 2.18 -13.30
CA ASP A 61 -1.54 3.46 -13.10
C ASP A 61 -0.46 4.40 -12.55
N ILE A 62 -0.16 5.50 -13.26
CA ILE A 62 0.92 6.43 -12.88
C ILE A 62 0.66 6.94 -11.45
N LYS A 63 -0.61 6.90 -10.99
CA LYS A 63 -1.04 7.20 -9.62
C LYS A 63 -0.63 6.16 -8.57
N GLN A 64 -0.07 5.02 -8.97
CA GLN A 64 0.39 3.92 -8.11
C GLN A 64 1.92 3.80 -8.07
N GLN A 65 2.67 4.44 -8.97
CA GLN A 65 4.13 4.34 -8.91
C GLN A 65 4.67 5.22 -7.79
N LEU A 66 5.16 4.57 -6.74
CA LEU A 66 5.80 5.26 -5.63
C LEU A 66 7.23 5.68 -5.99
N PRO A 67 7.73 6.78 -5.40
CA PRO A 67 9.15 7.09 -5.44
C PRO A 67 9.98 5.97 -4.82
N ALA A 68 11.12 5.64 -5.44
CA ALA A 68 11.95 4.52 -5.03
C ALA A 68 12.42 4.60 -3.56
N GLU A 69 12.69 5.82 -3.06
CA GLU A 69 13.08 6.01 -1.65
C GLU A 69 11.96 5.64 -0.68
N LEU A 70 10.70 5.93 -1.03
CA LEU A 70 9.55 5.55 -0.22
C LEU A 70 9.29 4.05 -0.33
N GLU A 71 9.38 3.47 -1.53
CA GLU A 71 9.21 2.03 -1.74
C GLU A 71 10.20 1.20 -0.90
N VAL A 72 11.49 1.56 -0.93
CA VAL A 72 12.52 0.91 -0.09
C VAL A 72 12.23 1.07 1.40
N HIS A 73 11.74 2.23 1.82
CA HIS A 73 11.37 2.46 3.21
C HIS A 73 10.19 1.56 3.62
N LEU A 74 9.14 1.50 2.80
CA LEU A 74 7.96 0.66 3.02
C LEU A 74 8.32 -0.82 3.04
N ASP A 75 9.18 -1.30 2.14
CA ASP A 75 9.64 -2.69 2.14
C ASP A 75 10.36 -3.07 3.44
N ARG A 76 11.06 -2.10 4.05
CA ARG A 76 11.77 -2.28 5.32
C ARG A 76 10.85 -2.21 6.54
N THR A 77 9.86 -1.30 6.56
CA THR A 77 9.04 -1.02 7.75
C THR A 77 7.64 -1.65 7.70
N HIS A 78 7.04 -1.76 6.53
CA HIS A 78 5.71 -2.34 6.28
C HIS A 78 5.81 -3.54 5.33
N GLY A 79 6.21 -4.70 5.86
CA GLY A 79 6.34 -5.91 5.04
C GLY A 79 5.03 -6.30 4.32
N LEU A 80 5.13 -6.61 3.03
CA LEU A 80 4.01 -6.96 2.14
C LEU A 80 2.93 -5.86 2.05
N TRP A 81 3.35 -4.59 2.09
CA TRP A 81 2.44 -3.46 1.91
C TRP A 81 1.72 -3.53 0.56
N GLN A 82 0.46 -3.10 0.56
CA GLN A 82 -0.37 -3.04 -0.64
C GLN A 82 -1.31 -1.84 -0.54
N PHE A 83 -1.67 -1.27 -1.68
CA PHE A 83 -2.78 -0.32 -1.71
C PHE A 83 -4.11 -1.03 -1.45
N PRO A 84 -5.03 -0.42 -0.69
CA PRO A 84 -6.40 -0.94 -0.61
C PRO A 84 -7.08 -0.81 -1.98
N THR A 85 -8.11 -1.61 -2.25
CA THR A 85 -8.96 -1.36 -3.42
C THR A 85 -9.91 -0.19 -3.14
N LEU A 86 -10.04 0.76 -4.06
CA LEU A 86 -11.04 1.84 -4.02
C LEU A 86 -12.21 1.55 -4.96
N THR A 87 -13.31 2.31 -4.79
CA THR A 87 -14.41 2.27 -5.76
C THR A 87 -14.12 3.19 -6.95
N ASP A 88 -14.73 2.91 -8.11
CA ASP A 88 -14.59 3.78 -9.28
C ASP A 88 -15.07 5.20 -8.98
N ALA A 89 -16.10 5.35 -8.14
CA ALA A 89 -16.59 6.65 -7.70
C ALA A 89 -15.53 7.41 -6.89
N ASP A 90 -14.79 6.74 -6.00
CA ASP A 90 -13.71 7.37 -5.22
C ASP A 90 -12.53 7.79 -6.11
N VAL A 91 -12.20 6.97 -7.12
CA VAL A 91 -11.15 7.30 -8.09
C VAL A 91 -11.56 8.49 -8.95
N GLN A 92 -12.83 8.56 -9.38
CA GLN A 92 -13.37 9.63 -10.22
C GLN A 92 -13.56 10.97 -9.49
N ARG A 93 -13.60 10.97 -8.15
CA ARG A 93 -13.66 12.21 -7.34
C ARG A 93 -12.37 13.03 -7.42
N ILE A 94 -11.27 12.44 -7.86
CA ILE A 94 -10.00 13.14 -8.01
C ILE A 94 -9.82 13.53 -9.48
N PRO A 95 -9.74 14.84 -9.79
CA PRO A 95 -9.41 15.31 -11.13
C PRO A 95 -8.13 14.64 -11.67
N GLN A 96 -8.03 14.46 -12.99
CA GLN A 96 -6.88 13.76 -13.59
C GLN A 96 -5.56 14.50 -13.36
N GLU A 97 -5.62 15.82 -13.22
CA GLU A 97 -4.53 16.73 -12.94
C GLU A 97 -4.11 16.77 -11.46
N GLU A 98 -4.93 16.23 -10.55
CA GLU A 98 -4.63 16.18 -9.13
C GLU A 98 -3.94 14.87 -8.73
N GLN A 99 -3.10 14.96 -7.70
CA GLN A 99 -2.46 13.80 -7.09
C GLN A 99 -3.47 12.98 -6.27
N GLY A 100 -3.21 11.68 -6.09
CA GLY A 100 -4.12 10.72 -5.44
C GLY A 100 -4.68 9.69 -6.44
N PRO A 101 -5.49 8.71 -5.99
CA PRO A 101 -6.14 8.62 -4.68
C PRO A 101 -5.38 7.84 -3.61
N TYR A 102 -4.27 7.21 -3.99
CA TYR A 102 -3.52 6.31 -3.11
C TYR A 102 -2.36 6.98 -2.40
N PHE A 103 -1.83 8.02 -3.03
CA PHE A 103 -0.58 8.65 -2.65
C PHE A 103 -0.59 10.12 -3.06
N VAL A 104 0.00 10.97 -2.23
CA VAL A 104 0.25 12.38 -2.50
C VAL A 104 1.66 12.75 -2.03
N GLN A 105 2.26 13.70 -2.73
CA GLN A 105 3.60 14.21 -2.51
C GLN A 105 3.55 15.75 -2.45
N ALA A 106 4.03 16.34 -1.35
CA ALA A 106 4.29 17.78 -1.24
C ALA A 106 5.31 18.09 -0.12
N ASP A 107 5.54 19.37 0.15
CA ASP A 107 6.27 19.84 1.33
C ASP A 107 5.26 20.07 2.46
N PHE A 108 5.13 19.11 3.38
CA PHE A 108 4.12 19.18 4.44
C PHE A 108 4.61 19.98 5.64
N ASN A 109 5.90 19.92 5.93
CA ASN A 109 6.48 20.51 7.14
C ASN A 109 7.10 21.91 6.93
N GLY A 110 7.23 22.35 5.66
CA GLY A 110 7.78 23.65 5.28
C GLY A 110 9.30 23.70 5.10
N ASP A 111 9.99 22.55 5.11
CA ASP A 111 11.45 22.47 5.00
C ASP A 111 11.95 22.40 3.54
N LYS A 112 11.03 22.41 2.58
CA LYS A 112 11.26 22.31 1.13
C LYS A 112 11.78 20.96 0.66
N GLN A 113 11.76 19.94 1.52
CA GLN A 113 11.97 18.56 1.13
C GLN A 113 10.64 17.95 0.66
N GLN A 114 10.77 16.86 -0.08
CA GLN A 114 9.63 16.12 -0.57
C GLN A 114 9.15 15.16 0.53
N ASP A 115 7.96 15.41 1.04
CA ASP A 115 7.24 14.51 1.94
C ASP A 115 6.18 13.73 1.17
N TYR A 116 5.70 12.67 1.81
CA TYR A 116 4.79 11.70 1.19
C TYR A 116 3.64 11.35 2.12
N ALA A 117 2.43 11.21 1.58
CA ALA A 117 1.34 10.58 2.31
C ALA A 117 0.71 9.50 1.45
N ILE A 118 0.43 8.36 2.08
CA ILE A 118 0.08 7.14 1.40
C ILE A 118 -0.96 6.37 2.20
N GLN A 119 -1.83 5.69 1.47
CA GLN A 119 -2.79 4.77 2.05
C GLN A 119 -2.30 3.33 1.89
N LEU A 120 -2.11 2.62 3.00
CA LEU A 120 -1.64 1.25 3.04
C LEU A 120 -2.71 0.32 3.61
N MET A 121 -2.76 -0.90 3.09
CA MET A 121 -3.55 -1.99 3.64
C MET A 121 -2.68 -2.84 4.57
N GLU A 122 -3.09 -2.99 5.82
CA GLU A 122 -2.50 -3.97 6.74
C GLU A 122 -3.61 -4.80 7.40
N ARG A 123 -3.56 -6.12 7.18
CA ARG A 123 -4.58 -7.08 7.65
C ARG A 123 -5.99 -6.71 7.17
N ASP A 124 -6.85 -6.23 8.07
CA ASP A 124 -8.26 -5.92 7.84
C ASP A 124 -8.55 -4.41 7.84
N SER A 125 -7.49 -3.59 7.84
CA SER A 125 -7.56 -2.14 8.04
C SER A 125 -6.77 -1.40 6.95
N ALA A 126 -7.29 -0.24 6.55
CA ALA A 126 -6.56 0.75 5.77
C ALA A 126 -5.99 1.82 6.71
N PHE A 127 -4.71 2.14 6.52
CA PHE A 127 -3.97 3.14 7.28
C PHE A 127 -3.56 4.25 6.33
N VAL A 128 -3.71 5.49 6.76
CA VAL A 128 -3.15 6.65 6.06
C VAL A 128 -1.98 7.15 6.88
N TYR A 129 -0.79 7.07 6.30
CA TYR A 129 0.44 7.55 6.89
C TYR A 129 0.95 8.78 6.13
N ALA A 130 1.58 9.70 6.86
CA ALA A 130 2.47 10.70 6.30
C ALA A 130 3.91 10.38 6.70
N PHE A 131 4.79 10.36 5.71
CA PHE A 131 6.22 10.15 5.81
C PHE A 131 6.88 11.51 5.59
N VAL A 132 7.42 12.09 6.66
CA VAL A 132 8.12 13.38 6.63
C VAL A 132 9.61 13.13 6.60
N LYS A 133 10.33 13.74 5.66
CA LYS A 133 11.77 13.52 5.50
C LYS A 133 12.55 14.24 6.60
N GLU A 134 13.42 13.52 7.30
CA GLU A 134 14.33 14.09 8.30
C GLU A 134 15.71 14.41 7.68
N LYS A 135 16.58 15.10 8.43
CA LYS A 135 17.86 15.63 7.94
C LYS A 135 18.86 14.56 7.50
N ASP A 136 18.70 13.34 7.97
CA ASP A 136 19.50 12.17 7.64
C ASP A 136 18.97 11.39 6.41
N ASN A 137 17.98 11.94 5.70
CA ASN A 137 17.24 11.31 4.61
C ASN A 137 16.42 10.08 5.03
N GLU A 138 16.21 9.87 6.33
CA GLU A 138 15.24 8.89 6.80
C GLU A 138 13.84 9.50 6.87
N PHE A 139 12.81 8.66 6.76
CA PHE A 139 11.43 9.11 6.94
C PHE A 139 11.00 8.92 8.38
N LYS A 140 10.34 9.94 8.91
CA LYS A 140 9.54 9.82 10.13
C LYS A 140 8.07 9.64 9.79
N GLU A 141 7.50 8.56 10.30
CA GLU A 141 6.14 8.16 10.03
C GLU A 141 5.14 8.80 11.00
N TYR A 142 4.01 9.26 10.48
CA TYR A 142 2.89 9.79 11.23
C TYR A 142 1.60 9.13 10.77
N LEU A 143 0.94 8.39 11.66
CA LEU A 143 -0.39 7.85 11.40
C LEU A 143 -1.42 8.99 11.42
N LEU A 144 -2.05 9.25 10.28
CA LEU A 144 -3.10 10.28 10.14
C LEU A 144 -4.49 9.71 10.40
N GLU A 145 -4.78 8.55 9.80
CA GLU A 145 -6.10 7.91 9.91
C GLU A 145 -5.98 6.40 9.85
N ARG A 146 -6.89 5.70 10.54
CA ARG A 146 -7.06 4.25 10.44
C ARG A 146 -8.53 3.93 10.27
N ASN A 147 -8.86 3.13 9.27
CA ASN A 147 -10.22 2.68 9.01
C ASN A 147 -10.25 1.17 8.78
N LYS A 148 -11.37 0.53 9.13
CA LYS A 148 -11.60 -0.86 8.75
C LYS A 148 -11.92 -0.93 7.26
N LEU A 149 -11.41 -1.96 6.59
CA LEU A 149 -11.81 -2.26 5.22
C LEU A 149 -13.24 -2.79 5.22
N LEU A 150 -14.02 -2.36 4.23
CA LEU A 150 -15.37 -2.83 4.02
C LEU A 150 -15.39 -3.97 3.01
N ASP A 151 -16.22 -4.97 3.24
CA ASP A 151 -16.50 -6.02 2.26
C ASP A 151 -17.52 -5.53 1.25
N VAL A 152 -17.06 -5.22 0.03
CA VAL A 152 -17.93 -4.77 -1.06
C VAL A 152 -17.65 -5.65 -2.28
N ALA A 153 -18.67 -6.41 -2.70
CA ALA A 153 -18.59 -7.39 -3.78
C ALA A 153 -17.40 -8.37 -3.62
N ALA A 154 -17.29 -8.98 -2.42
CA ALA A 154 -16.24 -9.95 -2.06
C ALA A 154 -14.79 -9.42 -2.12
N LYS A 155 -14.58 -8.10 -2.16
CA LYS A 155 -13.27 -7.47 -2.03
C LYS A 155 -13.24 -6.57 -0.79
N LYS A 156 -12.10 -6.58 -0.10
CA LYS A 156 -11.79 -5.62 0.97
C LYS A 156 -11.49 -4.26 0.33
N ARG A 157 -12.27 -3.24 0.67
CA ARG A 157 -12.15 -1.90 0.09
C ARG A 157 -11.96 -0.84 1.14
N SER A 158 -11.19 0.18 0.81
CA SER A 158 -11.22 1.43 1.54
C SER A 158 -12.26 2.36 0.92
N ILE A 159 -12.92 3.14 1.77
CA ILE A 159 -13.82 4.24 1.39
C ILE A 159 -13.12 5.60 1.50
N ARG A 160 -11.79 5.59 1.61
CA ARG A 160 -10.96 6.77 1.76
C ARG A 160 -10.10 6.97 0.54
N TYR A 161 -9.99 8.21 0.09
CA TYR A 161 -9.06 8.63 -0.96
C TYR A 161 -8.23 9.81 -0.47
N LEU A 162 -7.00 9.91 -0.96
CA LEU A 162 -6.10 11.02 -0.63
C LEU A 162 -6.17 12.10 -1.71
N ARG A 163 -6.13 13.36 -1.30
CA ARG A 163 -5.97 14.54 -2.15
C ARG A 163 -4.93 15.47 -1.52
N LEU A 164 -4.25 16.23 -2.37
CA LEU A 164 -3.33 17.27 -1.91
C LEU A 164 -4.13 18.43 -1.32
N ALA A 165 -3.86 18.80 -0.07
CA ALA A 165 -4.35 20.04 0.50
C ALA A 165 -3.35 21.16 0.17
N SER A 166 -3.54 21.85 -0.96
CA SER A 166 -2.71 22.99 -1.36
C SER A 166 -2.78 24.15 -0.35
N LYS A 167 -1.62 24.74 0.00
CA LYS A 167 -1.53 25.94 0.85
C LYS A 167 -2.09 27.21 0.22
N GLN A 168 -2.29 27.21 -1.10
CA GLN A 168 -2.89 28.33 -1.83
C GLN A 168 -4.43 28.30 -1.78
N ALA A 169 -5.02 27.15 -1.43
CA ALA A 169 -6.46 27.01 -1.31
C ALA A 169 -6.99 27.62 0.01
N LYS A 170 -8.31 27.84 0.05
CA LYS A 170 -9.02 28.27 1.25
C LYS A 170 -9.80 27.08 1.79
N TYR A 171 -9.70 26.85 3.09
CA TYR A 171 -10.40 25.76 3.76
C TYR A 171 -11.35 26.34 4.79
N TYR A 172 -12.52 25.72 4.93
CA TYR A 172 -13.45 26.00 6.00
C TYR A 172 -13.48 24.82 6.95
N ASP A 173 -13.05 25.03 8.19
CA ASP A 173 -13.14 24.02 9.23
C ASP A 173 -14.53 24.05 9.85
N TYR A 174 -15.31 23.00 9.60
CA TYR A 174 -16.67 22.84 10.10
C TYR A 174 -16.71 22.60 11.61
N GLY A 175 -15.64 22.05 12.19
CA GLY A 175 -15.52 21.83 13.63
C GLY A 175 -15.44 23.14 14.41
N THR A 176 -14.64 24.10 13.94
CA THR A 176 -14.50 25.43 14.59
C THR A 176 -15.32 26.54 13.93
N ARG A 177 -15.97 26.25 12.79
CA ARG A 177 -16.76 27.19 11.97
C ARG A 177 -15.96 28.41 11.52
N LYS A 178 -14.73 28.18 11.07
CA LYS A 178 -13.80 29.24 10.66
C LYS A 178 -13.09 28.89 9.37
N ASN A 179 -12.82 29.91 8.58
CA ASN A 179 -11.85 29.78 7.50
C ASN A 179 -10.46 29.60 8.10
N ILE A 180 -9.76 28.58 7.64
CA ILE A 180 -8.36 28.33 8.01
C ILE A 180 -7.49 28.57 6.78
N LYS A 181 -6.30 29.11 7.02
CA LYS A 181 -5.20 29.13 6.06
C LYS A 181 -4.14 28.19 6.60
N ILE A 182 -3.70 27.28 5.75
CA ILE A 182 -2.65 26.33 6.10
C ILE A 182 -1.29 26.92 5.68
N PRO A 183 -0.25 26.81 6.51
CA PRO A 183 1.05 27.42 6.24
C PRO A 183 1.83 26.69 5.14
N TYR A 184 1.63 25.39 5.04
CA TYR A 184 2.29 24.46 4.13
C TYR A 184 1.25 23.56 3.49
N ASP A 185 1.66 22.81 2.47
CA ASP A 185 0.75 21.83 1.87
C ASP A 185 0.39 20.77 2.92
N GLY A 186 -0.74 20.11 2.77
CA GLY A 186 -1.23 19.11 3.70
C GLY A 186 -1.86 17.93 2.99
N VAL A 187 -2.49 17.07 3.78
CA VAL A 187 -3.11 15.83 3.28
C VAL A 187 -4.60 15.89 3.53
N SER A 188 -5.40 15.88 2.48
CA SER A 188 -6.85 15.71 2.58
C SER A 188 -7.21 14.23 2.42
N VAL A 189 -7.90 13.68 3.42
CA VAL A 189 -8.48 12.35 3.39
C VAL A 189 -9.97 12.49 3.16
N GLY A 190 -10.41 12.22 1.93
CA GLY A 190 -11.79 12.31 1.51
C GLY A 190 -12.54 10.98 1.62
N ALA A 191 -13.84 11.10 1.74
CA ALA A 191 -14.84 10.04 1.75
C ALA A 191 -16.17 10.60 1.20
N GLU A 192 -17.19 9.76 1.06
CA GLU A 192 -18.43 10.12 0.36
C GLU A 192 -19.01 11.51 0.71
N ASN A 193 -19.09 11.84 1.99
CA ASN A 193 -19.65 13.10 2.51
C ASN A 193 -18.77 13.73 3.60
N TYR A 194 -17.48 13.43 3.59
CA TYR A 194 -16.56 13.85 4.65
C TYR A 194 -15.16 13.99 4.09
N THR A 195 -14.53 15.13 4.35
CA THR A 195 -13.12 15.35 4.06
C THR A 195 -12.44 15.86 5.32
N ALA A 196 -11.33 15.22 5.68
CA ALA A 196 -10.46 15.63 6.78
C ALA A 196 -9.12 16.12 6.22
N THR A 197 -8.77 17.37 6.49
CA THR A 197 -7.45 17.90 6.13
C THR A 197 -6.51 17.85 7.32
N TYR A 198 -5.37 17.20 7.11
CA TYR A 198 -4.27 17.07 8.06
C TYR A 198 -3.17 18.06 7.70
N VAL A 199 -2.82 18.93 8.66
CA VAL A 199 -1.89 20.04 8.45
C VAL A 199 -0.79 19.96 9.49
N TRP A 200 0.46 20.14 9.06
CA TRP A 200 1.58 20.18 9.97
C TRP A 200 1.53 21.42 10.88
N ASP A 201 1.63 21.21 12.18
CA ASP A 201 1.69 22.27 13.18
C ASP A 201 2.49 21.80 14.40
N ASN A 202 3.58 22.50 14.70
CA ASN A 202 4.43 22.25 15.87
C ASN A 202 4.91 20.79 15.99
N GLY A 203 5.42 20.21 14.89
CA GLY A 203 6.04 18.88 14.88
C GLY A 203 5.07 17.70 14.82
N LYS A 204 3.79 17.96 14.51
CA LYS A 204 2.75 16.92 14.36
C LYS A 204 1.69 17.36 13.36
N PHE A 205 0.93 16.39 12.84
CA PHE A 205 -0.25 16.68 12.04
C PHE A 205 -1.46 16.99 12.93
N ARG A 206 -2.16 18.08 12.61
CA ARG A 206 -3.45 18.45 13.18
C ARG A 206 -4.55 18.22 12.17
N LYS A 207 -5.62 17.59 12.63
CA LYS A 207 -6.81 17.28 11.82
C LYS A 207 -7.79 18.45 11.86
N TYR A 208 -8.31 18.82 10.70
CA TYR A 208 -9.43 19.74 10.50
C TYR A 208 -10.53 19.04 9.72
N GLU A 209 -11.78 19.36 10.04
CA GLU A 209 -12.93 18.80 9.32
C GLU A 209 -13.32 19.80 8.23
N THR A 210 -12.82 19.58 7.03
CA THR A 210 -12.95 20.50 5.90
C THR A 210 -13.75 19.78 4.82
N GLY A 211 -15.07 19.91 4.86
CA GLY A 211 -15.93 19.42 3.78
C GLY A 211 -15.61 20.09 2.45
N ASP A 212 -15.87 19.37 1.36
CA ASP A 212 -15.94 19.90 0.00
C ASP A 212 -17.30 20.61 -0.23
#